data_AF-A0A2V5WAD1-F1
#
_entry.id   AF-A0A2V5WAD1-F1
#
_cell.length_a   1.000
_cell.length_b   1.000
_cell.length_c   1.000
_cell.angle_alpha   90.00
_cell.angle_beta   90.00
_cell.angle_gamma   90.00
#
_symmetry.space_group_name_H-M   'P 1'
#
loop_
_entity.id
_entity.type
_entity.pdbx_description
1 polymer ?
#
loop_
_entity_poly.entity_id
_entity_poly.type
_entity_poly.pdbx_seq_one_letter_code
_entity_poly.pdbx_strand_id
1 'polypeptide(L)' 'MTNGQRIRIRLKAFDHRMLDQSAIDIVETAKRTGARVAGPI' A
#
# COMPACT_ATOMS: atom_id res chain seq x y z
N MET A 1 -0.55 24.23 10.14
CA MET A 1 -1.61 23.19 10.04
C MET A 1 -1.36 22.36 8.79
N THR A 2 -0.56 21.31 8.88
CA THR A 2 -0.52 20.24 7.88
C THR A 2 -0.32 18.94 8.65
N ASN A 3 -1.40 18.42 9.25
CA ASN A 3 -1.41 17.06 9.78
C ASN A 3 -0.94 16.16 8.63
N GLY A 4 0.28 15.63 8.72
CA GLY A 4 0.89 14.86 7.64
C GLY A 4 -0.05 13.75 7.22
N GLN A 5 -0.66 13.89 6.03
CA GLN A 5 -1.63 12.92 5.51
C GLN A 5 -0.88 11.61 5.24
N ARG A 6 -0.98 10.70 6.20
CA ARG A 6 -0.33 9.39 6.18
C ARG A 6 -1.40 8.33 6.26
N ILE A 7 -1.55 7.57 5.19
CA ILE A 7 -2.45 6.42 5.11
C ILE A 7 -1.67 5.18 5.55
N ARG A 8 -2.22 4.39 6.47
CA ARG A 8 -1.67 3.09 6.88
C ARG A 8 -2.65 2.00 6.49
N ILE A 9 -2.19 1.06 5.66
CA ILE A 9 -3.01 -0.05 5.16
C ILE A 9 -2.51 -1.33 5.83
N ARG A 10 -3.43 -2.15 6.37
CA ARG A 10 -3.12 -3.47 6.91
C ARG A 10 -3.92 -4.50 6.14
N LEU A 11 -3.22 -5.35 5.39
CA LEU A 11 -3.84 -6.42 4.61
C LEU A 11 -3.93 -7.70 5.44
N LYS A 12 -5.03 -8.44 5.29
CA LYS A 12 -5.21 -9.79 5.84
C LYS A 12 -5.87 -10.64 4.77
N ALA A 13 -5.26 -11.77 4.45
CA ALA A 13 -5.83 -12.76 3.54
C ALA A 13 -5.46 -14.16 4.04
N PHE A 14 -6.25 -15.14 3.61
CA PHE A 14 -5.96 -16.55 3.87
C PHE A 14 -4.92 -17.11 2.87
N ASP A 15 -4.94 -16.61 1.63
CA ASP A 15 -3.96 -16.95 0.60
C ASP A 15 -2.92 -15.83 0.44
N HIS A 16 -1.65 -16.20 0.60
CA HIS A 16 -0.52 -15.30 0.43
C HIS A 16 -0.40 -14.78 -1.01
N ARG A 17 -0.75 -15.57 -2.03
CA ARG A 17 -0.62 -15.16 -3.44
C ARG A 17 -1.54 -13.98 -3.75
N MET A 18 -2.76 -14.02 -3.24
CA MET A 18 -3.72 -12.92 -3.38
C MET A 18 -3.28 -11.69 -2.58
N LEU A 19 -2.69 -11.92 -1.41
CA LEU A 19 -2.14 -10.86 -0.57
C LEU A 19 -1.02 -10.10 -1.28
N ASP A 20 -0.07 -10.83 -1.85
CA ASP A 20 1.08 -10.29 -2.56
C ASP A 20 0.65 -9.54 -3.81
N GLN A 21 -0.27 -10.10 -4.61
CA GLN A 21 -0.83 -9.42 -5.78
C GLN A 21 -1.49 -8.10 -5.39
N SER A 22 -2.32 -8.12 -4.34
CA SER A 22 -3.01 -6.92 -3.85
C SER A 22 -2.03 -5.88 -3.32
N ALA A 23 -0.98 -6.30 -2.61
CA ALA A 23 0.06 -5.40 -2.11
C ALA A 23 0.80 -4.71 -3.27
N ILE A 24 1.16 -5.46 -4.32
CA ILE A 24 1.81 -4.92 -5.52
C ILE A 24 0.91 -3.89 -6.21
N ASP A 25 -0.36 -4.23 -6.43
CA ASP A 25 -1.31 -3.34 -7.12
C ASP A 25 -1.52 -2.01 -6.35
N ILE A 26 -1.59 -2.08 -5.01
CA ILE A 26 -1.69 -0.89 -4.14
C ILE A 26 -0.43 -0.03 -4.25
N VAL A 27 0.74 -0.65 -4.22
CA VAL A 27 2.03 0.04 -4.32
C VAL A 27 2.19 0.72 -5.68
N GLU A 28 1.88 0.03 -6.77
CA GLU A 28 1.94 0.59 -8.13
C GLU A 28 0.96 1.76 -8.32
N THR A 29 -0.25 1.62 -7.76
CA THR A 29 -1.25 2.71 -7.80
C THR A 29 -0.77 3.92 -7.02
N ALA A 30 -0.21 3.72 -5.81
CA ALA A 30 0.33 4.80 -4.99
C ALA A 30 1.53 5.49 -5.64
N LYS A 31 2.42 4.73 -6.30
CA LYS A 31 3.52 5.31 -7.09
C LYS A 31 3.00 6.13 -8.26
N ARG A 32 1.98 5.64 -8.98
CA ARG A 32 1.40 6.34 -10.14
C ARG A 32 0.77 7.68 -9.79
N THR A 33 0.23 7.82 -8.58
CA THR A 33 -0.33 9.08 -8.08
C THR A 33 0.73 10.03 -7.51
N GLY A 34 2.01 9.64 -7.50
CA GLY A 34 3.11 10.43 -6.93
C GLY A 34 3.20 10.35 -5.40
N ALA A 35 2.48 9.42 -4.77
CA ALA A 35 2.55 9.22 -3.33
C ALA A 35 3.85 8.48 -2.95
N ARG A 36 4.41 8.84 -1.80
CA ARG A 36 5.58 8.15 -1.24
C ARG A 36 5.13 6.89 -0.50
N VAL A 37 5.68 5.75 -0.90
CA VAL A 37 5.39 4.44 -0.31
C VAL A 37 6.55 4.04 0.59
N ALA A 38 6.24 3.66 1.84
CA ALA A 38 7.14 2.84 2.65
C ALA A 38 6.80 1.38 2.30
N GLY A 39 7.80 0.62 1.83
CA GLY A 39 7.60 -0.69 1.16
C GLY A 39 6.72 -1.68 1.92
N PRO A 40 6.13 -2.67 1.22
CA PRO A 40 5.28 -3.68 1.83
C PRO A 40 6.09 -4.51 2.83
N ILE A 41 5.67 -4.52 4.11
CA ILE A 41 6.25 -5.33 5.20
C ILE A 41 5.17 -6.23 5.77
#